data_AF-A0A523NGN4-F1
#
_entry.id   AF-A0A523NGN4-F1
#
_cell.length_a   1.000
_cell.length_b   1.000
_cell.length_c   1.000
_cell.angle_alpha   90.00
_cell.angle_beta   90.00
_cell.angle_gamma   90.00
#
_symmetry.space_group_name_H-M   'P 1'
#
loop_
_entity.id
_entity.type
_entity.pdbx_description
1 polymer ?
#
loop_
_entity_poly.entity_id
_entity_poly.type
_entity_poly.pdbx_seq_one_letter_code
_entity_poly.pdbx_strand_id
1 'polypeptide(L)'
;MAPLPRQFSPGHGLTPPTGRRYGRWQCAVRRSQCAGVLRRIPALRTTRHALRTRRRGHMPRLLLVLLCCTVMACGEGAPQASARIVLDGRFADWDAVTPIAGDALDPGTVAGLGRLWVTNDEYSLLVRFEVMPELSLQADNGLELCLDTDNDATTGRSVHGIGAELCWRFGDRRGTFVSATGEIEVEHQDVGLVTAPTVTGTDFEIGLALDAESAGEPLFPGDTVRLVLRDGASGAVVPAAPGGARYILSEAPPPPLVPIDIARYDASHVRLLSYNLNNHLTDPERRTALARILNAVDADVILLQEVQDTPTEEAVAYVLALLDRGHDTWYTAKVGGESTVILSSFPILRADSLGDSGGVLLRLGEGGGSGGSEPQDLLLLIALSLPCCDESQRRAAEADLIAGYVRDAKSGAGEFGIPQGTPIVLMGDANLVGLVQDRRTLQYGEIVDTVTHGPGALPDWDGTPLADLVPRLTHRPQAFTWHGEDFPPGRLDYVFYSDATLDIGNRFVLHTPSLPQETLEDWRLAVEDTDVVTDHLPVVADLILRANSEQ
;
A
#
# COMPACT_ATOMS: atom_id res chain seq x y z
N MET A 1 8.64 49.01 39.57
CA MET A 1 9.86 48.22 39.78
C MET A 1 10.24 47.62 38.44
N ALA A 2 11.25 48.23 37.83
CA ALA A 2 11.81 47.90 36.52
C ALA A 2 13.07 47.02 36.69
N PRO A 3 13.60 46.40 35.61
CA PRO A 3 14.36 45.14 35.63
C PRO A 3 15.88 45.27 35.35
N LEU A 4 16.62 44.16 35.60
CA LEU A 4 17.88 43.70 34.97
C LEU A 4 19.15 44.61 35.15
N PRO A 5 20.43 44.18 34.93
CA PRO A 5 20.88 43.23 33.88
C PRO A 5 22.15 42.33 34.10
N ARG A 6 22.26 41.34 33.19
CA ARG A 6 23.42 40.81 32.42
C ARG A 6 24.82 40.67 33.06
N GLN A 7 25.47 39.53 32.80
CA GLN A 7 26.61 39.44 31.85
C GLN A 7 27.07 38.00 31.57
N PHE A 8 27.19 37.69 30.27
CA PHE A 8 28.01 36.64 29.68
C PHE A 8 29.45 37.16 29.51
N SER A 9 30.46 36.29 29.63
CA SER A 9 31.68 36.37 28.81
C SER A 9 32.43 35.03 28.71
N PRO A 10 33.22 34.82 27.65
CA PRO A 10 33.68 33.52 27.16
C PRO A 10 35.19 33.29 27.38
N GLY A 11 35.68 32.05 27.23
CA GLY A 11 37.12 31.82 27.09
C GLY A 11 37.61 30.37 27.14
N HIS A 12 38.36 30.01 26.09
CA HIS A 12 39.33 28.90 25.94
C HIS A 12 38.72 27.51 25.61
N GLY A 13 38.96 26.89 24.46
CA GLY A 13 40.04 27.00 23.48
C GLY A 13 41.04 25.86 23.67
N LEU A 14 40.78 24.70 23.05
CA LEU A 14 41.77 23.65 22.84
C LEU A 14 41.61 23.06 21.44
N THR A 15 42.70 23.18 20.68
CA THR A 15 42.96 22.65 19.35
C THR A 15 43.15 21.12 19.36
N PRO A 16 42.97 20.44 18.21
CA PRO A 16 42.96 18.98 18.11
C PRO A 16 44.37 18.41 17.87
N PRO A 17 44.64 17.15 18.25
CA PRO A 17 45.83 16.46 17.78
C PRO A 17 45.59 15.86 16.40
N THR A 18 46.57 16.11 15.55
CA THR A 18 46.72 15.65 14.18
C THR A 18 47.12 14.18 14.09
N GLY A 19 46.52 13.48 13.13
CA GLY A 19 47.20 12.53 12.26
C GLY A 19 47.48 11.13 12.80
N ARG A 20 46.79 10.13 12.22
CA ARG A 20 47.42 8.90 11.73
C ARG A 20 46.51 8.12 10.75
N ARG A 21 46.97 8.14 9.49
CA ARG A 21 47.05 7.03 8.52
C ARG A 21 45.80 6.17 8.29
N TYR A 22 45.13 6.47 7.17
CA TYR A 22 44.34 5.54 6.38
C TYR A 22 45.17 4.30 5.99
N GLY A 23 44.86 3.16 6.61
CA GLY A 23 45.29 1.85 6.15
C GLY A 23 44.26 1.28 5.17
N ARG A 24 44.65 1.17 3.89
CA ARG A 24 43.94 0.41 2.87
C ARG A 24 43.89 -1.07 3.30
N TRP A 25 42.70 -1.58 3.57
CA TRP A 25 42.47 -3.03 3.57
C TRP A 25 41.96 -3.44 2.19
N GLN A 26 42.88 -3.93 1.37
CA GLN A 26 42.57 -4.75 0.20
C GLN A 26 42.15 -6.13 0.71
N CYS A 27 40.87 -6.46 0.56
CA CYS A 27 40.40 -7.82 0.78
C CYS A 27 40.72 -8.65 -0.48
N ALA A 28 41.78 -9.45 -0.38
CA ALA A 28 42.18 -10.41 -1.39
C ALA A 28 41.29 -11.66 -1.28
N VAL A 29 40.28 -11.78 -2.14
CA VAL A 29 39.55 -13.05 -2.30
C VAL A 29 40.36 -13.95 -3.23
N ARG A 30 40.94 -15.01 -2.64
CA ARG A 30 41.56 -16.11 -3.37
C ARG A 30 40.48 -16.89 -4.13
N ARG A 31 40.61 -16.94 -5.46
CA ARG A 31 39.98 -17.97 -6.31
C ARG A 31 40.81 -19.25 -6.23
N SER A 32 40.23 -20.33 -5.68
CA SER A 32 40.65 -21.71 -5.90
C SER A 32 39.46 -22.45 -6.52
N GLN A 33 39.49 -22.69 -7.84
CA GLN A 33 39.81 -24.00 -8.43
C GLN A 33 38.88 -25.14 -7.96
N CYS A 34 37.84 -25.40 -8.74
CA CYS A 34 37.35 -26.76 -9.00
C CYS A 34 37.19 -26.91 -10.52
N ALA A 35 37.98 -27.83 -11.08
CA ALA A 35 38.00 -28.22 -12.48
C ALA A 35 37.62 -29.70 -12.60
N GLY A 36 36.93 -30.04 -13.69
CA GLY A 36 36.64 -31.41 -14.14
C GLY A 36 35.37 -31.98 -13.51
N VAL A 37 34.40 -32.52 -14.27
CA VAL A 37 34.59 -33.52 -15.32
C VAL A 37 33.50 -33.39 -16.39
N LEU A 38 33.95 -33.13 -17.63
CA LEU A 38 33.24 -33.45 -18.87
C LEU A 38 33.30 -34.97 -19.10
N ARG A 39 32.16 -35.62 -19.34
CA ARG A 39 32.13 -36.91 -20.04
C ARG A 39 31.09 -36.92 -21.16
N ARG A 40 31.56 -37.50 -22.27
CA ARG A 40 31.03 -37.50 -23.62
C ARG A 40 29.87 -38.47 -23.81
N ILE A 41 29.04 -38.10 -24.78
CA ILE A 41 28.06 -38.85 -25.57
C ILE A 41 28.66 -40.18 -26.10
N PRO A 42 27.82 -41.20 -26.36
CA PRO A 42 27.68 -41.66 -27.74
C PRO A 42 26.22 -41.87 -28.19
N ALA A 43 25.89 -41.30 -29.35
CA ALA A 43 24.78 -41.70 -30.21
C ALA A 43 25.22 -42.84 -31.14
N LEU A 44 24.26 -43.62 -31.67
CA LEU A 44 24.23 -44.52 -32.86
C LEU A 44 23.14 -45.59 -32.57
N ARG A 45 22.21 -46.04 -33.44
CA ARG A 45 22.04 -46.20 -34.89
C ARG A 45 20.54 -46.54 -35.15
N THR A 46 19.81 -45.85 -36.02
CA THR A 46 19.48 -46.13 -37.44
C THR A 46 18.62 -47.36 -37.81
N THR A 47 17.79 -47.12 -38.84
CA THR A 47 17.07 -48.01 -39.81
C THR A 47 15.58 -48.27 -39.53
N ARG A 48 14.61 -48.19 -40.46
CA ARG A 48 14.60 -48.53 -41.91
C ARG A 48 13.33 -48.01 -42.66
N HIS A 49 13.49 -47.83 -43.99
CA HIS A 49 12.55 -47.87 -45.14
C HIS A 49 11.34 -46.90 -45.24
N ALA A 50 11.09 -46.08 -46.29
CA ALA A 50 11.27 -46.06 -47.77
C ALA A 50 10.00 -46.43 -48.56
N LEU A 51 9.47 -45.48 -49.36
CA LEU A 51 8.90 -45.60 -50.75
C LEU A 51 8.11 -44.32 -51.13
N ARG A 52 8.63 -43.47 -52.04
CA ARG A 52 8.19 -43.20 -53.45
C ARG A 52 6.72 -42.74 -53.59
N THR A 53 6.38 -41.60 -54.22
CA THR A 53 6.56 -41.31 -55.67
C THR A 53 6.45 -39.81 -56.04
N ARG A 54 7.09 -39.45 -57.16
CA ARG A 54 7.15 -38.16 -57.90
C ARG A 54 5.79 -37.60 -58.36
N ARG A 55 5.68 -36.27 -58.52
CA ARG A 55 5.43 -35.60 -59.83
C ARG A 55 5.79 -34.11 -59.80
N ARG A 56 6.28 -33.64 -60.95
CA ARG A 56 6.82 -32.31 -61.27
C ARG A 56 5.71 -31.31 -61.60
N GLY A 57 5.93 -30.04 -61.30
CA GLY A 57 5.26 -28.89 -61.92
C GLY A 57 6.09 -27.62 -61.69
N HIS A 58 6.65 -27.05 -62.76
CA HIS A 58 7.35 -25.75 -62.76
C HIS A 58 6.35 -24.60 -62.88
N MET A 59 6.54 -23.50 -62.14
CA MET A 59 6.35 -22.10 -62.60
C MET A 59 6.78 -21.07 -61.52
N PRO A 60 6.95 -19.76 -61.84
CA PRO A 60 8.24 -19.07 -61.76
C PRO A 60 8.42 -18.16 -60.53
N ARG A 61 9.69 -17.82 -60.24
CA ARG A 61 10.10 -16.81 -59.25
C ARG A 61 9.69 -15.40 -59.73
N LEU A 62 8.71 -14.80 -59.07
CA LEU A 62 8.43 -13.37 -59.14
C LEU A 62 9.26 -12.68 -58.04
N LEU A 63 10.20 -11.84 -58.46
CA LEU A 63 11.01 -10.99 -57.58
C LEU A 63 10.14 -9.76 -57.23
N LEU A 64 9.57 -9.73 -56.03
CA LEU A 64 8.87 -8.55 -55.51
C LEU A 64 9.89 -7.67 -54.78
N VAL A 65 10.31 -6.58 -55.42
CA VAL A 65 11.03 -5.48 -54.77
C VAL A 65 9.97 -4.64 -54.06
N LEU A 66 9.85 -4.82 -52.74
CA LEU A 66 9.04 -3.95 -51.89
C LEU A 66 9.88 -2.71 -51.55
N LEU A 67 9.53 -1.60 -52.19
CA LEU A 67 10.00 -0.27 -51.84
C LEU A 67 9.29 0.12 -50.52
N CYS A 68 9.97 0.01 -49.38
CA CYS A 68 9.49 0.55 -48.11
C CYS A 68 9.59 2.08 -48.17
N CYS A 69 8.50 2.74 -48.57
CA CYS A 69 8.26 4.14 -48.22
C CYS A 69 7.83 4.17 -46.74
N THR A 70 8.77 4.47 -45.85
CA THR A 70 8.44 4.88 -44.48
C THR A 70 7.78 6.26 -44.55
N VAL A 71 6.45 6.28 -44.58
CA VAL A 71 5.68 7.46 -44.21
C VAL A 71 5.84 7.59 -42.69
N MET A 72 6.49 8.66 -42.23
CA MET A 72 6.34 9.14 -40.86
C MET A 72 4.88 9.55 -40.70
N ALA A 73 4.05 8.62 -40.23
CA ALA A 73 2.78 8.99 -39.63
C ALA A 73 3.11 9.59 -38.26
N CYS A 74 2.71 10.84 -38.03
CA CYS A 74 2.54 11.35 -36.68
C CYS A 74 1.70 10.33 -35.92
N GLY A 75 2.20 9.82 -34.78
CA GLY A 75 1.56 8.75 -34.03
C GLY A 75 0.17 9.15 -33.57
N GLU A 76 -0.84 8.71 -34.30
CA GLU A 76 -2.20 8.56 -33.76
C GLU A 76 -2.11 7.45 -32.71
N GLY A 77 -2.35 7.79 -31.45
CA GLY A 77 -2.45 6.81 -30.37
C GLY A 77 -3.54 5.81 -30.72
N ALA A 78 -3.19 4.53 -30.82
CA ALA A 78 -4.17 3.48 -30.98
C ALA A 78 -5.03 3.41 -29.70
N PRO A 79 -6.35 3.19 -29.80
CA PRO A 79 -7.19 2.99 -28.63
C PRO A 79 -6.64 1.82 -27.81
N GLN A 80 -6.33 2.08 -26.55
CA GLN A 80 -5.80 1.09 -25.63
C GLN A 80 -6.93 0.26 -25.05
N ALA A 81 -6.68 -1.03 -24.78
CA ALA A 81 -7.66 -1.84 -24.06
C ALA A 81 -7.85 -1.27 -22.65
N SER A 82 -9.10 -0.98 -22.26
CA SER A 82 -9.43 -0.58 -20.90
C SER A 82 -9.19 -1.76 -19.95
N ALA A 83 -8.32 -1.57 -18.96
CA ALA A 83 -8.03 -2.52 -17.90
C ALA A 83 -8.62 -2.00 -16.59
N ARG A 84 -9.16 -2.91 -15.76
CA ARG A 84 -9.56 -2.55 -14.40
C ARG A 84 -8.31 -2.52 -13.53
N ILE A 85 -7.82 -1.32 -13.25
CA ILE A 85 -6.73 -1.09 -12.30
C ILE A 85 -7.33 -0.88 -10.92
N VAL A 86 -6.72 -1.49 -9.90
CA VAL A 86 -7.00 -1.20 -8.49
C VAL A 86 -5.83 -0.43 -7.91
N LEU A 87 -6.05 0.81 -7.46
CA LEU A 87 -5.00 1.62 -6.84
C LEU A 87 -4.65 1.07 -5.46
N ASP A 88 -3.66 0.18 -5.42
CA ASP A 88 -3.28 -0.58 -4.23
C ASP A 88 -1.76 -0.77 -4.04
N GLY A 89 -0.96 -0.21 -4.96
CA GLY A 89 0.50 -0.29 -4.99
C GLY A 89 1.02 -1.63 -5.54
N ARG A 90 0.18 -2.43 -6.19
CA ARG A 90 0.54 -3.67 -6.90
C ARG A 90 0.26 -3.49 -8.38
N PHE A 91 1.28 -3.75 -9.18
CA PHE A 91 1.24 -3.33 -10.58
C PHE A 91 0.92 -4.43 -11.59
N ALA A 92 0.36 -5.56 -11.13
CA ALA A 92 0.11 -6.72 -11.99
C ALA A 92 -1.07 -6.51 -12.95
N ASP A 93 -2.07 -5.75 -12.55
CA ASP A 93 -3.21 -5.35 -13.37
C ASP A 93 -2.83 -4.39 -14.51
N TRP A 94 -1.72 -3.66 -14.36
CA TRP A 94 -1.11 -2.85 -15.42
C TRP A 94 -0.43 -3.67 -16.54
N ASP A 95 -0.24 -4.99 -16.40
CA ASP A 95 0.43 -5.82 -17.41
C ASP A 95 -0.27 -5.78 -18.79
N ALA A 96 -1.58 -5.51 -18.80
CA ALA A 96 -2.36 -5.35 -20.02
C ALA A 96 -2.26 -3.94 -20.64
N VAL A 97 -1.71 -2.97 -19.91
CA VAL A 97 -1.55 -1.57 -20.33
C VAL A 97 -0.13 -1.36 -20.85
N THR A 98 -0.04 -0.84 -22.07
CA THR A 98 1.24 -0.50 -22.70
C THR A 98 1.68 0.90 -22.25
N PRO A 99 2.96 1.14 -21.92
CA PRO A 99 3.43 2.49 -21.60
C PRO A 99 3.22 3.41 -22.81
N ILE A 100 2.73 4.61 -22.58
CA ILE A 100 2.48 5.62 -23.61
C ILE A 100 3.72 6.46 -23.90
N ALA A 101 4.68 6.47 -22.98
CA ALA A 101 5.95 7.19 -23.08
C ALA A 101 7.02 6.60 -22.17
N GLY A 102 8.26 7.06 -22.36
CA GLY A 102 9.41 6.69 -21.54
C GLY A 102 10.03 5.35 -21.95
N ASP A 103 11.29 5.18 -21.55
CA ASP A 103 12.02 3.93 -21.71
C ASP A 103 12.17 3.26 -20.34
N ALA A 104 12.36 1.94 -20.33
CA ALA A 104 12.63 1.23 -19.08
C ALA A 104 13.92 1.75 -18.45
N LEU A 105 13.90 1.96 -17.13
CA LEU A 105 15.09 2.37 -16.37
C LEU A 105 16.10 1.21 -16.30
N ASP A 106 17.38 1.51 -16.51
CA ASP A 106 18.46 0.57 -16.22
C ASP A 106 18.76 0.61 -14.71
N PRO A 107 18.83 -0.52 -13.99
CA PRO A 107 19.23 -0.56 -12.59
C PRO A 107 20.57 0.12 -12.27
N GLY A 108 21.41 0.42 -13.28
CA GLY A 108 22.65 1.19 -13.14
C GLY A 108 22.54 2.71 -13.28
N THR A 109 21.35 3.27 -13.53
CA THR A 109 21.16 4.72 -13.75
C THR A 109 21.19 5.51 -12.43
N VAL A 110 21.80 6.71 -12.45
CA VAL A 110 22.11 7.50 -11.24
C VAL A 110 20.88 8.18 -10.63
N ALA A 111 20.00 8.71 -11.48
CA ALA A 111 18.66 9.20 -11.16
C ALA A 111 17.90 9.42 -12.47
N GLY A 112 16.60 9.18 -12.51
CA GLY A 112 15.80 9.42 -13.71
C GLY A 112 14.36 8.95 -13.62
N LEU A 113 13.63 9.26 -14.70
CA LEU A 113 12.24 8.86 -14.93
C LEU A 113 12.19 7.78 -16.00
N GLY A 114 11.38 6.76 -15.76
CA GLY A 114 11.24 5.61 -16.65
C GLY A 114 10.00 5.68 -17.52
N ARG A 115 9.31 4.54 -17.61
CA ARG A 115 8.08 4.41 -18.37
C ARG A 115 6.93 5.14 -17.68
N LEU A 116 5.99 5.61 -18.51
CA LEU A 116 4.75 6.26 -18.13
C LEU A 116 3.58 5.50 -18.77
N TRP A 117 2.64 5.05 -17.94
CA TRP A 117 1.39 4.42 -18.36
C TRP A 117 0.22 5.32 -17.98
N VAL A 118 -0.80 5.33 -18.83
CA VAL A 118 -2.04 6.05 -18.58
C VAL A 118 -3.20 5.19 -19.03
N THR A 119 -4.22 5.08 -18.21
CA THR A 119 -5.51 4.50 -18.57
C THR A 119 -6.63 5.26 -17.83
N ASN A 120 -7.89 4.90 -18.02
CA ASN A 120 -8.97 5.41 -17.20
C ASN A 120 -10.02 4.33 -16.96
N ASP A 121 -10.74 4.50 -15.85
CA ASP A 121 -12.00 3.82 -15.62
C ASP A 121 -13.15 4.83 -15.56
N GLU A 122 -14.32 4.41 -15.05
CA GLU A 122 -15.48 5.29 -14.90
C GLU A 122 -15.31 6.39 -13.83
N TYR A 123 -14.26 6.34 -13.01
CA TYR A 123 -14.05 7.24 -11.87
C TYR A 123 -12.81 8.09 -12.01
N SER A 124 -11.73 7.56 -12.59
CA SER A 124 -10.42 8.19 -12.50
C SER A 124 -9.60 8.08 -13.79
N LEU A 125 -8.84 9.14 -14.07
CA LEU A 125 -7.63 9.05 -14.89
C LEU A 125 -6.55 8.40 -14.04
N LEU A 126 -6.02 7.28 -14.50
CA LEU A 126 -5.06 6.45 -13.80
C LEU A 126 -3.69 6.60 -14.46
N VAL A 127 -2.67 6.89 -13.67
CA VAL A 127 -1.30 7.09 -14.16
C VAL A 127 -0.34 6.25 -13.33
N ARG A 128 0.51 5.47 -14.01
CA ARG A 128 1.65 4.77 -13.38
C ARG A 128 2.96 5.27 -13.97
N PHE A 129 3.99 5.40 -13.14
CA PHE A 129 5.31 5.82 -13.60
C PHE A 129 6.45 5.23 -12.78
N GLU A 130 7.57 5.02 -13.46
CA GLU A 130 8.82 4.52 -12.86
C GLU A 130 9.77 5.66 -12.51
N VAL A 131 10.46 5.54 -11.38
CA VAL A 131 11.49 6.46 -10.91
C VAL A 131 12.70 5.73 -10.36
N MET A 132 13.87 6.35 -10.43
CA MET A 132 15.08 5.87 -9.78
C MET A 132 15.91 7.07 -9.30
N PRO A 133 16.61 7.00 -8.15
CA PRO A 133 16.58 5.93 -7.15
C PRO A 133 15.21 5.80 -6.46
N GLU A 134 15.10 4.83 -5.55
CA GLU A 134 13.96 4.71 -4.64
C GLU A 134 13.76 6.03 -3.86
N LEU A 135 12.51 6.52 -3.78
CA LEU A 135 12.15 7.77 -3.09
C LEU A 135 10.77 7.65 -2.42
N SER A 136 10.44 8.60 -1.55
CA SER A 136 9.07 8.77 -1.03
C SER A 136 8.30 9.66 -2.00
N LEU A 137 7.16 9.21 -2.53
CA LEU A 137 6.41 10.03 -3.49
C LEU A 137 5.88 11.31 -2.84
N GLN A 138 5.41 11.24 -1.60
CA GLN A 138 4.72 12.34 -0.94
C GLN A 138 5.66 13.28 -0.14
N ALA A 139 6.98 13.09 -0.21
CA ALA A 139 7.95 13.92 0.52
C ALA A 139 9.32 13.98 -0.17
N ASP A 140 10.05 15.08 0.05
CA ASP A 140 11.49 15.24 -0.25
C ASP A 140 11.92 14.89 -1.70
N ASN A 141 11.06 15.17 -2.69
CA ASN A 141 11.38 14.97 -4.10
C ASN A 141 10.92 16.16 -4.97
N GLY A 142 11.52 16.27 -6.16
CA GLY A 142 11.21 17.31 -7.14
C GLY A 142 10.26 16.86 -8.26
N LEU A 143 9.51 15.77 -8.06
CA LEU A 143 8.61 15.24 -9.08
C LEU A 143 7.42 16.17 -9.28
N GLU A 144 7.15 16.49 -10.53
CA GLU A 144 5.96 17.24 -10.93
C GLU A 144 5.29 16.58 -12.14
N LEU A 145 4.00 16.32 -12.03
CA LEU A 145 3.15 15.85 -13.12
C LEU A 145 2.28 17.01 -13.62
N CYS A 146 2.43 17.39 -14.88
CA CYS A 146 1.63 18.41 -15.52
C CYS A 146 0.70 17.82 -16.58
N LEU A 147 -0.57 18.25 -16.55
CA LEU A 147 -1.63 17.83 -17.44
C LEU A 147 -2.16 19.04 -18.20
N ASP A 148 -2.20 18.92 -19.51
CA ASP A 148 -2.97 19.73 -20.45
C ASP A 148 -4.29 18.98 -20.67
N THR A 149 -5.36 19.48 -20.05
CA THR A 149 -6.64 18.79 -19.91
C THR A 149 -7.69 19.27 -20.91
N ASP A 150 -7.47 20.42 -21.55
CA ASP A 150 -8.29 20.91 -22.67
C ASP A 150 -7.68 20.61 -24.05
N ASN A 151 -6.45 20.06 -24.09
CA ASN A 151 -5.67 19.75 -25.28
C ASN A 151 -5.39 20.98 -26.16
N ASP A 152 -5.22 22.16 -25.55
CA ASP A 152 -4.77 23.40 -26.18
C ASP A 152 -3.41 23.84 -25.60
N ALA A 153 -2.35 23.68 -26.39
CA ALA A 153 -1.00 24.07 -25.96
C ALA A 153 -0.80 25.60 -25.75
N THR A 154 -1.83 26.42 -26.01
CA THR A 154 -1.82 27.87 -25.84
C THR A 154 -2.53 28.36 -24.58
N THR A 155 -3.28 27.50 -23.90
CA THR A 155 -3.86 27.72 -22.57
C THR A 155 -2.91 27.19 -21.49
N GLY A 156 -3.29 27.35 -20.22
CA GLY A 156 -2.51 26.85 -19.09
C GLY A 156 -1.08 27.41 -18.97
N ARG A 157 -0.26 26.67 -18.22
CA ARG A 157 1.17 26.93 -18.04
C ARG A 157 1.97 26.23 -19.13
N SER A 158 2.80 26.97 -19.86
CA SER A 158 3.68 26.35 -20.87
C SER A 158 4.73 25.43 -20.22
N VAL A 159 4.59 24.12 -20.41
CA VAL A 159 5.48 23.09 -19.85
C VAL A 159 5.86 22.11 -20.96
N HIS A 160 7.14 22.07 -21.33
CA HIS A 160 7.67 21.07 -22.28
C HIS A 160 6.83 20.88 -23.56
N GLY A 161 6.27 21.97 -24.09
CA GLY A 161 5.46 21.98 -25.31
C GLY A 161 3.97 21.68 -25.14
N ILE A 162 3.46 21.54 -23.91
CA ILE A 162 2.02 21.52 -23.59
C ILE A 162 1.60 22.82 -22.88
N GLY A 163 0.30 23.09 -22.87
CA GLY A 163 -0.34 24.14 -22.08
C GLY A 163 -1.03 23.47 -20.89
N ALA A 164 -0.36 23.42 -19.74
CA ALA A 164 -0.83 22.61 -18.61
C ALA A 164 -1.79 23.39 -17.71
N GLU A 165 -3.04 22.97 -17.64
CA GLU A 165 -4.02 23.49 -16.68
C GLU A 165 -3.68 23.04 -15.27
N LEU A 166 -3.25 21.79 -15.08
CA LEU A 166 -2.87 21.24 -13.77
C LEU A 166 -1.38 20.91 -13.74
N CYS A 167 -0.66 21.35 -12.71
CA CYS A 167 0.66 20.85 -12.37
C CYS A 167 0.73 20.46 -10.91
N TRP A 168 0.92 19.18 -10.62
CA TRP A 168 0.99 18.63 -9.27
C TRP A 168 2.43 18.33 -8.86
N ARG A 169 2.91 18.91 -7.74
CA ARG A 169 4.22 18.65 -7.15
C ARG A 169 4.10 17.67 -6.00
N PHE A 170 4.63 16.45 -6.18
CA PHE A 170 4.39 15.37 -5.23
C PHE A 170 5.12 15.57 -3.89
N GLY A 171 6.39 15.96 -3.92
CA GLY A 171 7.16 16.23 -2.69
C GLY A 171 6.61 17.38 -1.84
N ASP A 172 5.94 18.35 -2.48
CA ASP A 172 5.29 19.50 -1.83
C ASP A 172 3.83 19.21 -1.44
N ARG A 173 3.23 18.14 -1.96
CA ARG A 173 1.79 17.79 -1.81
C ARG A 173 0.86 18.94 -2.17
N ARG A 174 1.21 19.67 -3.23
CA ARG A 174 0.47 20.84 -3.71
C ARG A 174 0.45 20.88 -5.24
N GLY A 175 -0.68 21.31 -5.77
CA GLY A 175 -0.86 21.56 -7.19
C GLY A 175 -1.07 23.03 -7.51
N THR A 176 -0.94 23.37 -8.78
CA THR A 176 -1.48 24.61 -9.32
C THR A 176 -2.46 24.31 -10.43
N PHE A 177 -3.57 25.04 -10.44
CA PHE A 177 -4.60 24.97 -11.48
C PHE A 177 -4.73 26.34 -12.17
N VAL A 178 -4.65 26.37 -13.50
CA VAL A 178 -4.81 27.57 -14.30
C VAL A 178 -6.25 27.66 -14.79
N SER A 179 -7.06 28.49 -14.13
CA SER A 179 -8.45 28.74 -14.52
C SER A 179 -8.58 29.96 -15.43
N ALA A 180 -9.78 30.23 -15.93
CA ALA A 180 -10.07 31.44 -16.70
C ALA A 180 -9.78 32.75 -15.92
N THR A 181 -9.76 32.68 -14.57
CA THR A 181 -9.50 33.84 -13.70
C THR A 181 -8.04 34.02 -13.30
N GLY A 182 -7.19 33.02 -13.59
CA GLY A 182 -5.77 33.01 -13.23
C GLY A 182 -5.32 31.68 -12.62
N GLU A 183 -4.05 31.62 -12.25
CA GLU A 183 -3.46 30.48 -11.56
C GLU A 183 -3.83 30.50 -10.07
N ILE A 184 -4.30 29.37 -9.58
CA ILE A 184 -4.60 29.13 -8.15
C ILE A 184 -3.81 27.93 -7.64
N GLU A 185 -3.57 27.89 -6.33
CA GLU A 185 -3.09 26.67 -5.66
C GLU A 185 -4.28 25.73 -5.43
N VAL A 186 -4.03 24.43 -5.60
CA VAL A 186 -5.01 23.36 -5.34
C VAL A 186 -4.40 22.29 -4.44
N GLU A 187 -5.24 21.68 -3.63
CA GLU A 187 -4.93 20.55 -2.78
C GLU A 187 -5.37 19.24 -3.42
N HIS A 188 -5.01 18.11 -2.80
CA HIS A 188 -5.22 16.80 -3.42
C HIS A 188 -6.72 16.48 -3.57
N GLN A 189 -7.55 17.00 -2.65
CA GLN A 189 -9.01 16.86 -2.68
C GLN A 189 -9.66 17.60 -3.85
N ASP A 190 -9.11 18.74 -4.28
CA ASP A 190 -9.65 19.55 -5.39
C ASP A 190 -9.51 18.86 -6.75
N VAL A 191 -8.63 17.86 -6.83
CA VAL A 191 -8.33 17.09 -8.04
C VAL A 191 -8.63 15.59 -7.88
N GLY A 192 -9.17 15.20 -6.72
CA GLY A 192 -9.43 13.81 -6.36
C GLY A 192 -8.19 12.91 -6.46
N LEU A 193 -7.02 13.41 -6.07
CA LEU A 193 -5.76 12.68 -6.17
C LEU A 193 -5.67 11.58 -5.10
N VAL A 194 -5.47 10.34 -5.54
CA VAL A 194 -5.11 9.18 -4.69
C VAL A 194 -3.75 8.64 -5.15
N THR A 195 -2.90 8.17 -4.23
CA THR A 195 -1.55 7.69 -4.57
C THR A 195 -1.21 6.36 -3.91
N ALA A 196 -0.47 5.50 -4.59
CA ALA A 196 0.08 4.27 -4.02
C ALA A 196 1.45 3.88 -4.63
N PRO A 197 2.32 3.18 -3.89
CA PRO A 197 2.25 2.93 -2.44
C PRO A 197 2.59 4.18 -1.61
N THR A 198 2.39 4.11 -0.29
CA THR A 198 2.75 5.17 0.69
C THR A 198 4.20 5.09 1.19
N VAL A 199 4.82 3.92 1.06
CA VAL A 199 6.24 3.71 1.36
C VAL A 199 7.13 4.13 0.19
N THR A 200 8.43 4.21 0.44
CA THR A 200 9.42 4.48 -0.60
C THR A 200 9.37 3.42 -1.69
N GLY A 201 9.58 3.84 -2.93
CA GLY A 201 9.43 2.99 -4.10
C GLY A 201 10.15 3.53 -5.33
N THR A 202 10.18 2.69 -6.36
CA THR A 202 10.69 3.01 -7.71
C THR A 202 9.59 2.96 -8.77
N ASP A 203 8.37 2.68 -8.35
CA ASP A 203 7.19 2.54 -9.19
C ASP A 203 6.00 3.04 -8.37
N PHE A 204 5.18 3.87 -8.98
CA PHE A 204 4.06 4.53 -8.34
C PHE A 204 2.87 4.56 -9.28
N GLU A 205 1.69 4.51 -8.70
CA GLU A 205 0.43 4.76 -9.39
C GLU A 205 -0.38 5.82 -8.67
N ILE A 206 -1.15 6.57 -9.45
CA ILE A 206 -2.05 7.61 -8.97
C ILE A 206 -3.38 7.55 -9.70
N GLY A 207 -4.42 8.06 -9.06
CA GLY A 207 -5.71 8.35 -9.67
C GLY A 207 -6.04 9.83 -9.52
N LEU A 208 -6.60 10.44 -10.56
CA LEU A 208 -7.22 11.77 -10.52
C LEU A 208 -8.69 11.61 -10.86
N ALA A 209 -9.59 12.20 -10.08
CA ALA A 209 -11.02 12.02 -10.29
C ALA A 209 -11.47 12.68 -11.61
N LEU A 210 -12.20 11.94 -12.44
CA LEU A 210 -12.68 12.45 -13.74
C LEU A 210 -13.78 13.51 -13.57
N ASP A 211 -14.49 13.49 -12.44
CA ASP A 211 -15.49 14.46 -12.04
C ASP A 211 -14.95 15.56 -11.13
N ALA A 212 -13.62 15.67 -10.96
CA ALA A 212 -13.02 16.74 -10.18
C ALA A 212 -13.35 18.13 -10.76
N GLU A 213 -13.67 19.06 -9.88
CA GLU A 213 -13.85 20.47 -10.19
C GLU A 213 -12.85 21.29 -9.39
N SER A 214 -12.06 22.12 -10.08
CA SER A 214 -11.10 23.04 -9.49
C SER A 214 -11.50 24.47 -9.83
N ALA A 215 -11.59 25.35 -8.83
CA ALA A 215 -12.10 26.72 -9.00
C ALA A 215 -13.54 26.82 -9.58
N GLY A 216 -14.36 25.76 -9.46
CA GLY A 216 -15.69 25.69 -10.10
C GLY A 216 -15.64 25.44 -11.61
N GLU A 217 -14.49 25.00 -12.13
CA GLU A 217 -14.29 24.57 -13.51
C GLU A 217 -13.97 23.06 -13.52
N PRO A 218 -14.53 22.26 -14.45
CA PRO A 218 -14.19 20.85 -14.57
C PRO A 218 -12.70 20.68 -14.87
N LEU A 219 -12.02 19.79 -14.15
CA LEU A 219 -10.61 19.49 -14.40
C LEU A 219 -10.40 18.86 -15.79
N PHE A 220 -11.34 18.03 -16.25
CA PHE A 220 -11.31 17.37 -17.55
C PHE A 220 -12.48 17.84 -18.44
N PRO A 221 -12.37 19.00 -19.11
CA PRO A 221 -13.44 19.55 -19.95
C PRO A 221 -13.60 18.80 -21.30
N GLY A 222 -12.65 17.96 -21.66
CA GLY A 222 -12.65 17.16 -22.89
C GLY A 222 -12.12 15.75 -22.69
N ASP A 223 -12.05 14.98 -23.79
CA ASP A 223 -11.63 13.57 -23.76
C ASP A 223 -10.12 13.37 -23.94
N THR A 224 -9.38 14.40 -24.33
CA THR A 224 -7.97 14.29 -24.70
C THR A 224 -7.14 15.00 -23.67
N VAL A 225 -6.18 14.29 -23.09
CA VAL A 225 -5.25 14.81 -22.09
C VAL A 225 -3.83 14.62 -22.59
N ARG A 226 -2.93 15.57 -22.31
CA ARG A 226 -1.48 15.39 -22.51
C ARG A 226 -0.75 15.50 -21.19
N LEU A 227 0.16 14.57 -20.96
CA LEU A 227 0.88 14.45 -19.70
C LEU A 227 2.38 14.70 -19.89
N VAL A 228 2.98 15.41 -18.95
CA VAL A 228 4.44 15.56 -18.81
C VAL A 228 4.79 15.29 -17.36
N LEU A 229 5.60 14.26 -17.13
CA LEU A 229 6.24 14.01 -15.83
C LEU A 229 7.66 14.56 -15.88
N ARG A 230 8.04 15.36 -14.89
CA ARG A 230 9.40 15.89 -14.77
C ARG A 230 9.95 15.72 -13.37
N ASP A 231 11.27 15.58 -13.27
CA ASP A 231 12.00 15.60 -12.02
C ASP A 231 12.88 16.84 -11.95
N GLY A 232 12.56 17.76 -11.04
CA GLY A 232 13.32 18.98 -10.81
C GLY A 232 14.75 18.73 -10.30
N ALA A 233 15.02 17.58 -9.68
CA ALA A 233 16.34 17.26 -9.14
C ALA A 233 17.31 16.77 -10.22
N SER A 234 16.89 15.83 -11.06
CA SER A 234 17.71 15.30 -12.17
C SER A 234 17.58 16.10 -13.47
N GLY A 235 16.50 16.85 -13.64
CA GLY A 235 16.11 17.46 -14.92
C GLY A 235 15.52 16.48 -15.93
N ALA A 236 15.26 15.23 -15.52
CA ALA A 236 14.62 14.24 -16.37
C ALA A 236 13.18 14.65 -16.71
N VAL A 237 12.74 14.31 -17.92
CA VAL A 237 11.39 14.59 -18.41
C VAL A 237 10.88 13.43 -19.26
N VAL A 238 9.63 13.03 -19.03
CA VAL A 238 8.93 11.99 -19.78
C VAL A 238 7.59 12.56 -20.26
N PRO A 239 7.33 12.56 -21.58
CA PRO A 239 8.20 12.10 -22.67
C PRO A 239 9.41 13.01 -22.93
N ALA A 240 10.48 12.45 -23.51
CA ALA A 240 11.67 13.21 -23.85
C ALA A 240 11.43 14.26 -24.96
N ALA A 241 10.56 13.95 -25.93
CA ALA A 241 10.15 14.89 -26.97
C ALA A 241 9.08 15.87 -26.43
N PRO A 242 9.09 17.14 -26.86
CA PRO A 242 8.08 18.11 -26.44
C PRO A 242 6.69 17.77 -27.00
N GLY A 243 5.65 18.29 -26.32
CA GLY A 243 4.24 18.11 -26.71
C GLY A 243 3.47 17.09 -25.87
N GLY A 244 4.11 16.51 -24.85
CA GLY A 244 3.49 15.61 -23.87
C GLY A 244 3.07 14.25 -24.43
N ALA A 245 2.82 13.31 -23.53
CA ALA A 245 2.28 12.00 -23.87
C ALA A 245 0.76 12.13 -24.00
N ARG A 246 0.25 11.92 -25.21
CA ARG A 246 -1.18 12.08 -25.51
C ARG A 246 -1.97 10.84 -25.11
N TYR A 247 -3.04 11.04 -24.36
CA TYR A 247 -4.04 10.04 -24.00
C TYR A 247 -5.44 10.52 -24.40
N ILE A 248 -6.30 9.61 -24.87
CA ILE A 248 -7.73 9.88 -25.04
C ILE A 248 -8.46 9.01 -24.04
N LEU A 249 -9.30 9.61 -23.20
CA LEU A 249 -10.21 8.92 -22.28
C LEU A 249 -11.05 7.91 -23.06
N SER A 250 -10.96 6.65 -22.65
CA SER A 250 -11.73 5.56 -23.21
C SER A 250 -13.16 5.60 -22.68
N GLU A 251 -14.13 5.65 -23.60
CA GLU A 251 -15.55 5.41 -23.29
C GLU A 251 -15.89 3.91 -23.19
N ALA A 252 -14.96 3.02 -23.60
CA ALA A 252 -15.17 1.59 -23.43
C ALA A 252 -15.06 1.25 -21.93
N PRO A 253 -16.11 0.67 -21.33
CA PRO A 253 -16.08 0.36 -19.91
C PRO A 253 -15.01 -0.69 -19.63
N PRO A 254 -14.26 -0.56 -18.51
CA PRO A 254 -13.35 -1.62 -18.09
C PRO A 254 -14.13 -2.89 -17.74
N PRO A 255 -13.44 -4.02 -17.52
CA PRO A 255 -14.04 -5.15 -16.84
C PRO A 255 -14.83 -4.69 -15.59
N PRO A 256 -16.04 -5.23 -15.37
CA PRO A 256 -16.92 -4.75 -14.31
C PRO A 256 -16.26 -4.93 -12.94
N LEU A 257 -16.32 -3.90 -12.11
CA LEU A 257 -15.94 -4.00 -10.71
C LEU A 257 -17.06 -4.74 -9.96
N VAL A 258 -16.78 -5.94 -9.47
CA VAL A 258 -17.73 -6.70 -8.65
C VAL A 258 -17.76 -6.07 -7.26
N PRO A 259 -18.87 -5.52 -6.76
CA PRO A 259 -18.91 -4.99 -5.40
C PRO A 259 -18.57 -6.06 -4.35
N ILE A 260 -17.97 -5.63 -3.25
CA ILE A 260 -17.79 -6.50 -2.08
C ILE A 260 -19.05 -6.32 -1.21
N ASP A 261 -19.66 -7.41 -0.75
CA ASP A 261 -20.75 -7.29 0.22
C ASP A 261 -20.17 -6.94 1.61
N ILE A 262 -20.89 -6.20 2.45
CA ILE A 262 -20.51 -5.99 3.86
C ILE A 262 -20.81 -7.25 4.68
N ALA A 263 -21.78 -8.06 4.24
CA ALA A 263 -22.19 -9.29 4.92
C ALA A 263 -21.02 -10.27 5.10
N ARG A 264 -21.06 -11.01 6.21
CA ARG A 264 -20.18 -12.15 6.42
C ARG A 264 -20.61 -13.29 5.50
N TYR A 265 -19.65 -13.88 4.78
CA TYR A 265 -19.96 -14.98 3.87
C TYR A 265 -20.38 -16.26 4.60
N ASP A 266 -19.76 -16.54 5.75
CA ASP A 266 -20.11 -17.68 6.61
C ASP A 266 -20.00 -17.28 8.09
N ALA A 267 -20.95 -17.74 8.90
CA ALA A 267 -20.98 -17.49 10.34
C ALA A 267 -19.82 -18.15 11.10
N SER A 268 -19.16 -19.16 10.51
CA SER A 268 -17.97 -19.78 11.12
C SER A 268 -16.69 -18.97 10.92
N HIS A 269 -16.69 -17.94 10.07
CA HIS A 269 -15.53 -17.08 9.91
C HIS A 269 -15.38 -16.16 11.11
N VAL A 270 -14.12 -15.95 11.53
CA VAL A 270 -13.77 -14.98 12.57
C VAL A 270 -13.55 -13.63 11.91
N ARG A 271 -14.43 -12.66 12.16
CA ARG A 271 -14.33 -11.31 11.59
C ARG A 271 -13.53 -10.39 12.49
N LEU A 272 -12.45 -9.85 11.95
CA LEU A 272 -11.64 -8.81 12.57
C LEU A 272 -12.01 -7.43 12.01
N LEU A 273 -12.02 -6.43 12.88
CA LEU A 273 -12.10 -5.00 12.55
C LEU A 273 -10.87 -4.28 13.11
N SER A 274 -10.25 -3.45 12.29
CA SER A 274 -9.30 -2.42 12.73
C SER A 274 -9.87 -1.05 12.42
N TYR A 275 -9.81 -0.15 13.39
CA TYR A 275 -10.28 1.21 13.21
C TYR A 275 -9.55 2.21 14.12
N ASN A 276 -8.65 3.01 13.55
CA ASN A 276 -8.05 4.14 14.26
C ASN A 276 -9.11 5.24 14.41
N LEU A 277 -9.28 5.75 15.63
CA LEU A 277 -10.31 6.74 15.95
C LEU A 277 -9.76 8.15 16.17
N ASN A 278 -8.45 8.37 16.06
CA ASN A 278 -7.80 9.67 16.23
C ASN A 278 -8.28 10.40 17.51
N ASN A 279 -8.36 9.66 18.63
CA ASN A 279 -8.86 10.11 19.94
C ASN A 279 -10.31 10.58 20.00
N HIS A 280 -11.12 10.28 18.98
CA HIS A 280 -12.52 10.71 18.91
C HIS A 280 -13.54 9.70 19.45
N LEU A 281 -13.10 8.64 20.15
CA LEU A 281 -13.98 7.56 20.60
C LEU A 281 -15.24 8.08 21.33
N THR A 282 -15.08 8.99 22.28
CA THR A 282 -16.17 9.49 23.14
C THR A 282 -16.81 10.79 22.65
N ASP A 283 -16.50 11.23 21.43
CA ASP A 283 -17.08 12.44 20.83
C ASP A 283 -18.60 12.25 20.61
N PRO A 284 -19.46 13.04 21.29
CA PRO A 284 -20.91 12.93 21.15
C PRO A 284 -21.42 13.19 19.73
N GLU A 285 -20.73 14.01 18.93
CA GLU A 285 -21.15 14.34 17.57
C GLU A 285 -20.97 13.16 16.62
N ARG A 286 -19.99 12.30 16.91
CA ARG A 286 -19.62 11.13 16.10
C ARG A 286 -20.31 9.84 16.55
N ARG A 287 -20.91 9.85 17.75
CA ARG A 287 -21.52 8.68 18.40
C ARG A 287 -22.47 7.90 17.49
N THR A 288 -23.36 8.60 16.78
CA THR A 288 -24.36 7.95 15.91
C THR A 288 -23.71 7.27 14.72
N ALA A 289 -22.76 7.94 14.07
CA ALA A 289 -22.04 7.38 12.93
C ALA A 289 -21.20 6.16 13.35
N LEU A 290 -20.45 6.28 14.45
CA LEU A 290 -19.67 5.17 14.99
C LEU A 290 -20.56 3.96 15.35
N ALA A 291 -21.74 4.18 15.96
CA ALA A 291 -22.68 3.10 16.24
C ALA A 291 -23.12 2.39 14.95
N ARG A 292 -23.50 3.13 13.91
CA ARG A 292 -23.92 2.53 12.62
C ARG A 292 -22.81 1.70 11.99
N ILE A 293 -21.58 2.24 11.96
CA ILE A 293 -20.40 1.54 11.42
C ILE A 293 -20.15 0.23 12.17
N LEU A 294 -20.05 0.28 13.50
CA LEU A 294 -19.74 -0.91 14.30
C LEU A 294 -20.80 -2.01 14.15
N ASN A 295 -22.08 -1.62 14.10
CA ASN A 295 -23.18 -2.57 13.92
C ASN A 295 -23.29 -3.10 12.49
N ALA A 296 -22.91 -2.33 11.46
CA ALA A 296 -22.89 -2.81 10.07
C ALA A 296 -21.74 -3.79 9.84
N VAL A 297 -20.56 -3.53 10.44
CA VAL A 297 -19.40 -4.41 10.32
C VAL A 297 -19.62 -5.76 11.03
N ASP A 298 -20.23 -5.74 12.22
CA ASP A 298 -20.58 -6.95 13.00
C ASP A 298 -19.35 -7.86 13.23
N ALA A 299 -18.28 -7.31 13.80
CA ALA A 299 -17.00 -8.00 14.03
C ALA A 299 -16.97 -8.80 15.34
N ASP A 300 -16.23 -9.90 15.34
CA ASP A 300 -15.99 -10.74 16.53
C ASP A 300 -14.80 -10.22 17.35
N VAL A 301 -13.83 -9.58 16.70
CA VAL A 301 -12.69 -8.90 17.33
C VAL A 301 -12.55 -7.50 16.76
N ILE A 302 -12.51 -6.51 17.64
CA ILE A 302 -12.44 -5.08 17.32
C ILE A 302 -11.14 -4.53 17.90
N LEU A 303 -10.31 -3.95 17.03
CA LEU A 303 -9.09 -3.23 17.36
C LEU A 303 -9.33 -1.74 17.13
N LEU A 304 -9.28 -0.95 18.19
CA LEU A 304 -9.44 0.50 18.13
C LEU A 304 -8.11 1.16 18.50
N GLN A 305 -7.48 1.83 17.54
CA GLN A 305 -6.25 2.60 17.74
C GLN A 305 -6.55 4.06 18.12
N GLU A 306 -5.54 4.73 18.68
CA GLU A 306 -5.61 6.11 19.17
C GLU A 306 -6.79 6.38 20.12
N VAL A 307 -6.84 5.60 21.19
CA VAL A 307 -7.77 5.75 22.30
C VAL A 307 -7.02 6.17 23.57
N GLN A 308 -5.94 6.95 23.43
CA GLN A 308 -5.10 7.31 24.59
C GLN A 308 -5.84 8.20 25.61
N ASP A 309 -6.74 9.07 25.14
CA ASP A 309 -7.41 10.04 26.01
C ASP A 309 -8.57 9.45 26.82
N THR A 310 -8.98 8.21 26.53
CA THR A 310 -10.09 7.54 27.21
C THR A 310 -9.59 6.39 28.09
N PRO A 311 -9.88 6.38 29.40
CA PRO A 311 -9.56 5.25 30.28
C PRO A 311 -10.16 3.93 29.78
N THR A 312 -9.47 2.81 29.98
CA THR A 312 -9.87 1.49 29.44
C THR A 312 -11.30 1.10 29.77
N GLU A 313 -11.70 1.22 31.04
CA GLU A 313 -13.04 0.84 31.49
C GLU A 313 -14.13 1.69 30.82
N GLU A 314 -13.86 2.99 30.62
CA GLU A 314 -14.77 3.92 29.96
C GLU A 314 -14.85 3.64 28.46
N ALA A 315 -13.71 3.42 27.79
CA ALA A 315 -13.66 3.10 26.36
C ALA A 315 -14.46 1.81 26.07
N VAL A 316 -14.22 0.76 26.86
CA VAL A 316 -14.94 -0.51 26.74
C VAL A 316 -16.43 -0.31 26.99
N ALA A 317 -16.82 0.36 28.09
CA ALA A 317 -18.23 0.60 28.39
C ALA A 317 -18.92 1.41 27.28
N TYR A 318 -18.21 2.38 26.70
CA TYR A 318 -18.72 3.21 25.62
C TYR A 318 -18.99 2.39 24.36
N VAL A 319 -18.01 1.60 23.89
CA VAL A 319 -18.14 0.75 22.70
C VAL A 319 -19.26 -0.27 22.90
N LEU A 320 -19.31 -0.96 24.04
CA LEU A 320 -20.37 -1.92 24.34
C LEU A 320 -21.77 -1.29 24.34
N ALA A 321 -21.87 0.00 24.71
CA ALA A 321 -23.14 0.74 24.66
C ALA A 321 -23.54 1.20 23.25
N LEU A 322 -22.69 1.03 22.23
CA LEU A 322 -23.01 1.31 20.83
C LEU A 322 -23.50 0.07 20.07
N LEU A 323 -23.16 -1.13 20.53
CA LEU A 323 -23.49 -2.37 19.84
C LEU A 323 -24.95 -2.78 20.14
N ASP A 324 -25.75 -2.91 19.08
CA ASP A 324 -27.15 -3.39 19.14
C ASP A 324 -27.21 -4.90 19.40
N ARG A 325 -26.11 -5.60 19.13
CA ARG A 325 -25.93 -7.03 19.37
C ARG A 325 -24.77 -7.22 20.34
N GLY A 326 -24.95 -8.12 21.30
CA GLY A 326 -23.89 -8.53 22.20
C GLY A 326 -23.54 -9.99 21.98
N HIS A 327 -22.25 -10.31 21.99
CA HIS A 327 -21.84 -11.60 22.50
C HIS A 327 -22.20 -11.66 23.99
N ASP A 328 -22.51 -12.85 24.50
CA ASP A 328 -22.82 -13.06 25.92
C ASP A 328 -21.69 -12.55 26.82
N THR A 329 -20.45 -12.51 26.30
CA THR A 329 -19.28 -11.99 26.99
C THR A 329 -18.31 -11.37 25.98
N TRP A 330 -17.81 -10.18 26.31
CA TRP A 330 -16.67 -9.54 25.64
C TRP A 330 -15.45 -9.57 26.55
N TYR A 331 -14.32 -9.97 25.99
CA TYR A 331 -13.01 -9.91 26.62
C TYR A 331 -12.27 -8.68 26.12
N THR A 332 -11.60 -7.96 27.02
CA THR A 332 -10.98 -6.69 26.68
C THR A 332 -9.56 -6.58 27.16
N ALA A 333 -8.73 -5.93 26.38
CA ALA A 333 -7.38 -5.52 26.77
C ALA A 333 -7.12 -4.10 26.27
N LYS A 334 -6.20 -3.41 26.93
CA LYS A 334 -5.59 -2.19 26.42
C LYS A 334 -4.09 -2.41 26.36
N VAL A 335 -3.50 -2.10 25.22
CA VAL A 335 -2.08 -2.33 24.91
C VAL A 335 -1.51 -1.08 24.24
N GLY A 336 -0.21 -1.09 23.93
CA GLY A 336 0.37 -0.02 23.12
C GLY A 336 0.58 1.29 23.88
N GLY A 337 1.01 1.22 25.14
CA GLY A 337 1.13 2.43 25.97
C GLY A 337 -0.22 3.10 26.27
N GLU A 338 -1.30 2.31 26.32
CA GLU A 338 -2.69 2.77 26.45
C GLU A 338 -3.27 3.42 25.19
N SER A 339 -2.68 3.21 24.01
CA SER A 339 -3.20 3.73 22.74
C SER A 339 -4.30 2.84 22.13
N THR A 340 -4.24 1.52 22.34
CA THR A 340 -5.03 0.56 21.57
C THR A 340 -5.96 -0.25 22.46
N VAL A 341 -7.26 -0.17 22.21
CA VAL A 341 -8.30 -0.96 22.90
C VAL A 341 -8.69 -2.14 22.03
N ILE A 342 -8.74 -3.32 22.65
CA ILE A 342 -9.09 -4.58 21.99
C ILE A 342 -10.34 -5.12 22.66
N LEU A 343 -11.38 -5.39 21.87
CA LEU A 343 -12.57 -6.10 22.30
C LEU A 343 -12.68 -7.39 21.50
N SER A 344 -12.85 -8.53 22.17
CA SER A 344 -12.88 -9.84 21.55
C SER A 344 -14.03 -10.66 22.12
N SER A 345 -14.82 -11.31 21.28
CA SER A 345 -15.79 -12.33 21.69
C SER A 345 -15.11 -13.61 22.21
N PHE A 346 -13.81 -13.75 21.96
CA PHE A 346 -12.96 -14.87 22.34
C PHE A 346 -12.08 -14.54 23.56
N PRO A 347 -11.84 -15.49 24.49
CA PRO A 347 -10.97 -15.27 25.63
C PRO A 347 -9.57 -14.77 25.24
N ILE A 348 -9.14 -13.67 25.86
CA ILE A 348 -7.77 -13.17 25.78
C ILE A 348 -6.93 -13.93 26.81
N LEU A 349 -5.99 -14.74 26.33
CA LEU A 349 -5.07 -15.51 27.18
C LEU A 349 -3.83 -14.71 27.58
N ARG A 350 -3.43 -13.78 26.72
CA ARG A 350 -2.26 -12.91 26.92
C ARG A 350 -2.44 -11.61 26.14
N ALA A 351 -1.94 -10.52 26.70
CA ALA A 351 -1.83 -9.22 26.05
C ALA A 351 -0.52 -8.55 26.50
N ASP A 352 0.31 -8.15 25.55
CA ASP A 352 1.60 -7.49 25.78
C ASP A 352 1.68 -6.20 24.96
N SER A 353 2.25 -5.13 25.53
CA SER A 353 2.58 -3.92 24.76
C SER A 353 3.90 -4.09 24.02
N LEU A 354 3.91 -3.69 22.75
CA LEU A 354 5.04 -3.78 21.82
C LEU A 354 5.35 -2.38 21.28
N GLY A 355 5.73 -1.47 22.17
CA GLY A 355 5.75 -0.03 21.84
C GLY A 355 4.35 0.55 21.90
N ASP A 356 3.95 1.25 20.84
CA ASP A 356 2.59 1.79 20.66
C ASP A 356 1.63 0.72 20.10
N SER A 357 2.14 -0.40 19.59
CA SER A 357 1.40 -1.61 19.19
C SER A 357 1.23 -2.62 20.34
N GLY A 358 0.53 -3.74 20.11
CA GLY A 358 0.46 -4.82 21.10
C GLY A 358 0.21 -6.22 20.54
N GLY A 359 0.70 -7.25 21.24
CA GLY A 359 0.49 -8.65 20.92
C GLY A 359 -0.58 -9.29 21.81
N VAL A 360 -1.52 -10.00 21.21
CA VAL A 360 -2.63 -10.67 21.90
C VAL A 360 -2.74 -12.12 21.46
N LEU A 361 -2.87 -13.02 22.44
CA LEU A 361 -3.16 -14.43 22.18
C LEU A 361 -4.63 -14.71 22.53
N LEU A 362 -5.43 -14.99 21.51
CA LEU A 362 -6.86 -15.31 21.64
C LEU A 362 -7.08 -16.82 21.67
N ARG A 363 -8.13 -17.27 22.35
CA ARG A 363 -8.64 -18.65 22.29
C ARG A 363 -9.93 -18.72 21.47
N LEU A 364 -9.86 -19.29 20.27
CA LEU A 364 -10.98 -19.38 19.34
C LEU A 364 -11.92 -20.58 19.64
N GLY A 365 -11.41 -21.66 20.24
CA GLY A 365 -12.18 -22.89 20.53
C GLY A 365 -12.75 -22.99 21.97
N GLU A 366 -13.85 -23.73 22.14
CA GLU A 366 -14.44 -24.01 23.46
C GLU A 366 -13.69 -25.14 24.20
N GLY A 367 -13.05 -24.83 25.33
CA GLY A 367 -12.42 -25.82 26.19
C GLY A 367 -12.07 -25.29 27.57
N GLY A 368 -12.81 -25.75 28.59
CA GLY A 368 -12.60 -25.44 30.03
C GLY A 368 -11.47 -26.23 30.70
N GLY A 369 -10.58 -26.86 29.92
CA GLY A 369 -9.38 -27.55 30.39
C GLY A 369 -8.14 -26.67 30.19
N SER A 370 -7.11 -26.87 31.01
CA SER A 370 -5.84 -26.16 30.95
C SER A 370 -5.17 -26.24 29.56
N GLY A 371 -5.36 -25.21 28.74
CA GLY A 371 -4.73 -25.00 27.44
C GLY A 371 -5.49 -25.64 26.29
N GLY A 372 -5.96 -24.81 25.33
CA GLY A 372 -6.36 -25.31 24.02
C GLY A 372 -5.20 -26.10 23.44
N SER A 373 -5.41 -27.40 23.19
CA SER A 373 -4.33 -28.31 22.83
C SER A 373 -3.99 -28.26 21.34
N GLU A 374 -4.91 -27.77 20.51
CA GLU A 374 -4.71 -27.66 19.07
C GLU A 374 -4.26 -26.25 18.67
N PRO A 375 -3.25 -26.09 17.79
CA PRO A 375 -2.77 -24.79 17.33
C PRO A 375 -3.87 -23.89 16.76
N GLN A 376 -4.86 -24.48 16.08
CA GLN A 376 -6.00 -23.80 15.45
C GLN A 376 -7.03 -23.25 16.45
N ASP A 377 -6.98 -23.66 17.72
CA ASP A 377 -7.81 -23.07 18.79
C ASP A 377 -7.25 -21.74 19.30
N LEU A 378 -6.11 -21.29 18.77
CA LEU A 378 -5.42 -20.08 19.16
C LEU A 378 -5.29 -19.12 17.97
N LEU A 379 -5.17 -17.84 18.25
CA LEU A 379 -4.76 -16.83 17.28
C LEU A 379 -3.79 -15.87 17.96
N LEU A 380 -2.58 -15.77 17.40
CA LEU A 380 -1.67 -14.67 17.72
C LEU A 380 -2.03 -13.47 16.84
N LEU A 381 -2.61 -12.45 17.46
CA LEU A 381 -2.97 -11.20 16.81
C LEU A 381 -2.05 -10.08 17.31
N ILE A 382 -1.31 -9.45 16.41
CA ILE A 382 -0.58 -8.21 16.70
C ILE A 382 -1.47 -7.05 16.25
N ALA A 383 -1.96 -6.28 17.22
CA ALA A 383 -2.67 -5.03 16.99
C ALA A 383 -1.65 -3.93 16.70
N LEU A 384 -1.54 -3.52 15.44
CA LEU A 384 -0.61 -2.50 14.99
C LEU A 384 -1.17 -1.10 15.33
N SER A 385 -0.29 -0.25 15.85
CA SER A 385 -0.50 1.18 16.06
C SER A 385 0.87 1.87 16.03
N LEU A 386 1.62 1.67 14.94
CA LEU A 386 3.00 2.12 14.86
C LEU A 386 3.10 3.66 14.88
N PRO A 387 4.23 4.23 15.38
CA PRO A 387 4.44 5.67 15.42
C PRO A 387 4.17 6.38 14.09
N CYS A 388 3.34 7.44 14.13
CA CYS A 388 2.93 8.24 12.99
C CYS A 388 4.04 9.19 12.49
N CYS A 389 3.72 9.93 11.42
CA CYS A 389 4.35 11.21 11.15
C CYS A 389 5.87 11.09 10.88
N ASP A 390 6.68 12.03 11.37
CA ASP A 390 8.13 12.08 11.16
C ASP A 390 8.95 11.15 12.08
N GLU A 391 8.28 10.35 12.93
CA GLU A 391 8.88 9.42 13.90
C GLU A 391 9.44 8.12 13.25
N SER A 392 10.04 8.24 12.07
CA SER A 392 10.60 7.12 11.28
C SER A 392 11.54 6.20 12.06
N GLN A 393 12.36 6.74 12.97
CA GLN A 393 13.28 5.93 13.78
C GLN A 393 12.52 5.10 14.83
N ARG A 394 11.50 5.66 15.47
CA ARG A 394 10.67 4.91 16.43
C ARG A 394 9.84 3.85 15.72
N ARG A 395 9.28 4.19 14.55
CA ARG A 395 8.54 3.25 13.70
C ARG A 395 9.40 2.06 13.28
N ALA A 396 10.62 2.29 12.82
CA ALA A 396 11.56 1.21 12.47
C ALA A 396 11.92 0.34 13.67
N ALA A 397 12.20 0.94 14.83
CA ALA A 397 12.51 0.22 16.06
C ALA A 397 11.32 -0.63 16.54
N GLU A 398 10.09 -0.13 16.40
CA GLU A 398 8.88 -0.88 16.75
C GLU A 398 8.61 -2.04 15.78
N ALA A 399 8.86 -1.85 14.47
CA ALA A 399 8.79 -2.93 13.50
C ALA A 399 9.78 -4.07 13.84
N ASP A 400 11.01 -3.74 14.23
CA ASP A 400 12.02 -4.71 14.68
C ASP A 400 11.59 -5.45 15.96
N LEU A 401 10.98 -4.72 16.91
CA LEU A 401 10.42 -5.29 18.14
C LEU A 401 9.30 -6.30 17.82
N ILE A 402 8.36 -5.95 16.95
CA ILE A 402 7.25 -6.81 16.54
C ILE A 402 7.77 -8.07 15.83
N ALA A 403 8.70 -7.92 14.88
CA ALA A 403 9.30 -9.06 14.18
C ALA A 403 10.05 -10.00 15.14
N GLY A 404 10.79 -9.45 16.11
CA GLY A 404 11.43 -10.21 17.18
C GLY A 404 10.43 -10.95 18.06
N TYR A 405 9.35 -10.29 18.46
CA TYR A 405 8.28 -10.88 19.28
C TYR A 405 7.61 -12.07 18.59
N VAL A 406 7.26 -11.94 17.30
CA VAL A 406 6.66 -13.03 16.51
C VAL A 406 7.64 -14.21 16.38
N ARG A 407 8.92 -13.94 16.06
CA ARG A 407 9.96 -14.98 16.00
C ARG A 407 10.10 -15.73 17.33
N ASP A 408 10.14 -15.00 18.43
CA ASP A 408 10.39 -15.57 19.76
C ASP A 408 9.19 -16.37 20.27
N ALA A 409 7.96 -15.91 19.98
CA ALA A 409 6.74 -16.66 20.22
C ALA A 409 6.70 -17.98 19.42
N LYS A 410 7.09 -17.95 18.14
CA LYS A 410 7.12 -19.17 17.29
C LYS A 410 8.19 -20.17 17.72
N SER A 411 9.36 -19.70 18.15
CA SER A 411 10.47 -20.56 18.55
C SER A 411 10.37 -21.04 20.01
N GLY A 412 9.50 -20.41 20.81
CA GLY A 412 9.42 -20.62 22.26
C GLY A 412 10.63 -20.08 23.02
N ALA A 413 11.45 -19.24 22.39
CA ALA A 413 12.62 -18.61 23.01
C ALA A 413 12.27 -17.40 23.87
N GLY A 414 11.05 -16.84 23.71
CA GLY A 414 10.55 -15.69 24.47
C GLY A 414 9.92 -16.06 25.82
N GLU A 415 9.17 -15.11 26.40
CA GLU A 415 8.43 -15.34 27.66
C GLU A 415 7.30 -16.37 27.52
N PHE A 416 6.81 -16.56 26.30
CA PHE A 416 5.83 -17.58 25.95
C PHE A 416 6.17 -18.17 24.58
N GLY A 417 5.56 -19.31 24.30
CA GLY A 417 5.59 -19.93 22.99
C GLY A 417 4.18 -20.26 22.52
N ILE A 418 3.99 -20.26 21.20
CA ILE A 418 2.76 -20.74 20.57
C ILE A 418 3.02 -22.09 19.89
N PRO A 419 2.06 -23.03 19.90
CA PRO A 419 2.18 -24.28 19.15
C PRO A 419 2.42 -24.02 17.65
N GLN A 420 3.22 -24.88 17.01
CA GLN A 420 3.43 -24.81 15.56
C GLN A 420 2.10 -24.90 14.81
N GLY A 421 1.91 -24.03 13.82
CA GLY A 421 0.65 -23.95 13.05
C GLY A 421 -0.43 -23.09 13.72
N THR A 422 -0.11 -22.36 14.80
CA THR A 422 -1.02 -21.36 15.36
C THR A 422 -1.19 -20.22 14.35
N PRO A 423 -2.42 -19.84 13.98
CA PRO A 423 -2.70 -18.65 13.18
C PRO A 423 -2.01 -17.39 13.67
N ILE A 424 -1.44 -16.62 12.75
CA ILE A 424 -0.75 -15.35 13.02
C ILE A 424 -1.35 -14.26 12.12
N VAL A 425 -1.76 -13.15 12.72
CA VAL A 425 -2.22 -11.94 12.03
C VAL A 425 -1.56 -10.72 12.65
N LEU A 426 -1.07 -9.80 11.83
CA LEU A 426 -0.69 -8.45 12.20
C LEU A 426 -1.70 -7.51 11.54
N MET A 427 -2.47 -6.77 12.32
CA MET A 427 -3.55 -5.93 11.81
C MET A 427 -3.64 -4.62 12.57
N GLY A 428 -3.75 -3.50 11.87
CA GLY A 428 -3.86 -2.19 12.51
C GLY A 428 -3.28 -1.05 11.68
N ASP A 429 -3.31 0.15 12.25
CA ASP A 429 -2.59 1.29 11.72
C ASP A 429 -1.08 1.03 11.86
N ALA A 430 -0.44 0.75 10.73
CA ALA A 430 0.97 0.45 10.67
C ALA A 430 1.80 1.70 10.35
N ASN A 431 1.15 2.84 10.06
CA ASN A 431 1.79 4.08 9.66
C ASN A 431 2.96 3.86 8.69
N LEU A 432 2.81 2.93 7.73
CA LEU A 432 3.87 2.56 6.80
C LEU A 432 4.00 3.66 5.74
N VAL A 433 4.61 4.76 6.19
CA VAL A 433 5.00 5.96 5.45
C VAL A 433 6.51 6.10 5.55
N GLY A 434 7.16 6.49 4.46
CA GLY A 434 8.63 6.51 4.41
C GLY A 434 9.20 5.15 4.04
N LEU A 435 10.26 4.68 4.72
CA LEU A 435 11.09 3.59 4.19
C LEU A 435 10.33 2.27 4.02
N VAL A 436 10.44 1.66 2.84
CA VAL A 436 9.89 0.32 2.55
C VAL A 436 10.45 -0.77 3.49
N GLN A 437 11.60 -0.51 4.13
CA GLN A 437 12.22 -1.41 5.08
C GLN A 437 11.28 -1.77 6.25
N ASP A 438 10.49 -0.82 6.78
CA ASP A 438 9.60 -1.09 7.91
C ASP A 438 8.54 -2.14 7.54
N ARG A 439 8.00 -2.03 6.32
CA ARG A 439 7.10 -3.04 5.74
C ARG A 439 7.81 -4.38 5.55
N ARG A 440 9.06 -4.38 5.08
CA ARG A 440 9.85 -5.62 4.92
C ARG A 440 10.14 -6.28 6.26
N THR A 441 10.40 -5.52 7.31
CA THR A 441 10.60 -6.05 8.66
C THR A 441 9.35 -6.78 9.16
N LEU A 442 8.16 -6.17 9.03
CA LEU A 442 6.89 -6.81 9.44
C LEU A 442 6.56 -8.05 8.59
N GLN A 443 6.76 -7.98 7.27
CA GLN A 443 6.34 -9.04 6.34
C GLN A 443 7.35 -10.19 6.23
N TYR A 444 8.65 -9.88 6.19
CA TYR A 444 9.75 -10.84 5.95
C TYR A 444 10.55 -11.13 7.23
N GLY A 445 10.28 -10.44 8.35
CA GLY A 445 11.06 -10.58 9.57
C GLY A 445 12.51 -10.07 9.41
N GLU A 446 12.73 -9.13 8.50
CA GLU A 446 14.05 -8.54 8.20
C GLU A 446 14.46 -7.50 9.25
N ILE A 447 14.72 -7.98 10.47
CA ILE A 447 15.16 -7.13 11.59
C ILE A 447 16.44 -6.35 11.23
N VAL A 448 16.40 -5.03 11.40
CA VAL A 448 17.52 -4.13 11.12
C VAL A 448 18.45 -4.04 12.34
N ASP A 449 17.91 -3.71 13.52
CA ASP A 449 18.65 -3.71 14.79
C ASP A 449 18.76 -5.12 15.38
N THR A 450 19.61 -5.90 14.72
CA THR A 450 19.94 -7.27 15.16
C THR A 450 20.75 -7.32 16.46
N VAL A 451 21.29 -6.19 16.93
CA VAL A 451 22.01 -6.11 18.20
C VAL A 451 21.03 -6.15 19.35
N THR A 452 19.94 -5.39 19.26
CA THR A 452 18.89 -5.34 20.30
C THR A 452 17.92 -6.50 20.18
N HIS A 453 17.47 -6.82 18.97
CA HIS A 453 16.38 -7.77 18.75
C HIS A 453 16.83 -9.15 18.28
N GLY A 454 18.14 -9.38 18.09
CA GLY A 454 18.66 -10.63 17.54
C GLY A 454 18.43 -10.76 16.02
N PRO A 455 18.85 -11.88 15.40
CA PRO A 455 18.72 -12.06 13.96
C PRO A 455 17.25 -12.21 13.52
N GLY A 456 16.92 -11.67 12.35
CA GLY A 456 15.61 -11.87 11.71
C GLY A 456 15.29 -13.33 11.39
N ALA A 457 14.01 -13.63 11.21
CA ALA A 457 13.51 -14.93 10.77
C ALA A 457 12.16 -14.76 10.06
N LEU A 458 11.85 -15.63 9.10
CA LEU A 458 10.59 -15.55 8.38
C LEU A 458 9.39 -15.77 9.33
N PRO A 459 8.42 -14.84 9.31
CA PRO A 459 7.29 -14.86 10.24
C PRO A 459 6.25 -15.94 9.92
N ASP A 460 6.20 -16.50 8.71
CA ASP A 460 5.26 -17.59 8.38
C ASP A 460 5.81 -18.99 8.74
N TRP A 461 4.91 -19.96 8.98
CA TRP A 461 5.22 -21.32 9.41
C TRP A 461 5.83 -22.19 8.32
N ASP A 462 5.53 -21.93 7.06
CA ASP A 462 6.01 -22.69 5.91
C ASP A 462 7.35 -22.17 5.33
N GLY A 463 7.94 -21.16 6.00
CA GLY A 463 9.19 -20.56 5.57
C GLY A 463 9.02 -19.56 4.42
N THR A 464 7.85 -18.93 4.31
CA THR A 464 7.59 -17.78 3.45
C THR A 464 7.36 -16.49 4.28
N PRO A 465 7.33 -15.30 3.65
CA PRO A 465 6.88 -14.07 4.31
C PRO A 465 5.37 -14.12 4.60
N LEU A 466 4.87 -13.33 5.55
CA LEU A 466 3.42 -13.18 5.72
C LEU A 466 2.79 -12.65 4.42
N ALA A 467 1.61 -13.13 4.08
CA ALA A 467 0.82 -12.57 3.01
C ALA A 467 0.31 -11.17 3.40
N ASP A 468 0.31 -10.24 2.43
CA ASP A 468 -0.28 -8.90 2.58
C ASP A 468 -1.68 -8.90 1.96
N LEU A 469 -2.71 -8.59 2.74
CA LEU A 469 -4.10 -8.79 2.32
C LEU A 469 -4.58 -7.77 1.27
N VAL A 470 -4.24 -6.50 1.47
CA VAL A 470 -4.62 -5.37 0.61
C VAL A 470 -6.13 -5.35 0.28
N PRO A 471 -7.02 -5.20 1.27
CA PRO A 471 -8.44 -5.03 1.02
C PRO A 471 -8.68 -3.71 0.28
N ARG A 472 -9.64 -3.71 -0.64
CA ARG A 472 -10.09 -2.50 -1.35
C ARG A 472 -11.38 -1.94 -0.77
N LEU A 473 -11.70 -0.71 -1.15
CA LEU A 473 -13.01 -0.11 -0.93
C LEU A 473 -14.12 -1.01 -1.51
N THR A 474 -15.24 -1.08 -0.81
CA THR A 474 -16.37 -1.95 -1.13
C THR A 474 -16.84 -1.81 -2.59
N HIS A 475 -16.98 -0.57 -3.09
CA HIS A 475 -17.55 -0.24 -4.40
C HIS A 475 -16.61 0.58 -5.30
N ARG A 476 -15.33 0.72 -4.93
CA ARG A 476 -14.33 1.46 -5.73
C ARG A 476 -13.04 0.65 -5.89
N PRO A 477 -12.31 0.81 -6.99
CA PRO A 477 -11.07 0.08 -7.23
C PRO A 477 -9.87 0.82 -6.60
N GLN A 478 -9.94 1.05 -5.30
CA GLN A 478 -8.93 1.78 -4.51
C GLN A 478 -8.75 1.07 -3.17
N ALA A 479 -7.54 1.09 -2.61
CA ALA A 479 -7.22 0.40 -1.36
C ALA A 479 -6.64 1.33 -0.27
N PHE A 480 -6.95 2.63 -0.35
CA PHE A 480 -6.60 3.54 0.74
C PHE A 480 -7.43 3.22 1.98
N THR A 481 -6.85 3.48 3.14
CA THR A 481 -7.48 3.30 4.45
C THR A 481 -7.44 4.58 5.27
N TRP A 482 -6.80 5.63 4.75
CA TRP A 482 -6.67 6.93 5.37
C TRP A 482 -6.88 8.03 4.31
N HIS A 483 -7.59 9.09 4.68
CA HIS A 483 -7.86 10.26 3.85
C HIS A 483 -8.01 11.55 4.70
N GLY A 484 -6.90 12.21 4.99
CA GLY A 484 -6.88 13.54 5.66
C GLY A 484 -6.47 14.69 4.73
N GLU A 485 -6.39 15.90 5.26
CA GLU A 485 -6.12 17.13 4.47
C GLU A 485 -4.63 17.29 4.05
N ASP A 486 -3.70 16.78 4.85
CA ASP A 486 -2.26 17.06 4.70
C ASP A 486 -1.55 16.19 3.66
N PHE A 487 -2.12 15.02 3.34
CA PHE A 487 -1.54 14.03 2.44
C PHE A 487 -2.63 13.46 1.52
N PRO A 488 -2.29 13.10 0.27
CA PRO A 488 -3.22 12.33 -0.56
C PRO A 488 -3.61 11.01 0.12
N PRO A 489 -4.86 10.53 -0.06
CA PRO A 489 -5.31 9.26 0.47
C PRO A 489 -4.33 8.12 0.18
N GLY A 490 -4.11 7.28 1.19
CA GLY A 490 -3.12 6.22 1.17
C GLY A 490 -3.50 5.05 2.07
N ARG A 491 -2.76 3.94 1.94
CA ARG A 491 -2.95 2.74 2.76
C ARG A 491 -2.02 2.79 3.96
N LEU A 492 -2.57 3.09 5.14
CA LEU A 492 -1.84 3.13 6.42
C LEU A 492 -2.19 1.97 7.35
N ASP A 493 -3.39 1.41 7.18
CA ASP A 493 -3.90 0.28 7.94
C ASP A 493 -3.66 -1.01 7.16
N TYR A 494 -2.92 -1.94 7.76
CA TYR A 494 -2.44 -3.15 7.09
C TYR A 494 -3.04 -4.40 7.74
N VAL A 495 -3.11 -5.46 6.94
CA VAL A 495 -3.39 -6.82 7.42
C VAL A 495 -2.36 -7.75 6.80
N PHE A 496 -1.38 -8.18 7.60
CA PHE A 496 -0.47 -9.27 7.26
C PHE A 496 -0.91 -10.54 7.96
N TYR A 497 -0.85 -11.68 7.30
CA TYR A 497 -1.31 -12.94 7.87
C TYR A 497 -0.50 -14.14 7.39
N SER A 498 -0.53 -15.20 8.20
CA SER A 498 0.09 -16.48 7.85
C SER A 498 -0.81 -17.24 6.88
N ASP A 499 -0.46 -17.26 5.59
CA ASP A 499 -1.25 -17.97 4.58
C ASP A 499 -0.98 -19.49 4.60
N ALA A 500 -0.02 -19.93 5.43
CA ALA A 500 0.15 -21.35 5.78
C ALA A 500 -1.00 -21.87 6.66
N THR A 501 -1.59 -21.02 7.51
CA THR A 501 -2.57 -21.41 8.54
C THR A 501 -3.96 -20.82 8.34
N LEU A 502 -4.09 -19.79 7.48
CA LEU A 502 -5.32 -19.07 7.23
C LEU A 502 -5.64 -19.03 5.74
N ASP A 503 -6.93 -19.17 5.43
CA ASP A 503 -7.52 -18.61 4.20
C ASP A 503 -8.31 -17.35 4.57
N ILE A 504 -8.59 -16.50 3.58
CA ILE A 504 -9.37 -15.26 3.80
C ILE A 504 -10.72 -15.35 3.11
N GLY A 505 -11.77 -15.11 3.89
CA GLY A 505 -13.14 -14.97 3.42
C GLY A 505 -13.38 -13.57 2.85
N ASN A 506 -14.40 -12.89 3.38
CA ASN A 506 -14.68 -11.51 3.01
C ASN A 506 -13.60 -10.55 3.54
N ARG A 507 -13.37 -9.44 2.82
CA ARG A 507 -12.37 -8.43 3.17
C ARG A 507 -12.69 -7.14 2.45
N PHE A 508 -12.70 -6.02 3.17
CA PHE A 508 -13.01 -4.73 2.58
C PHE A 508 -12.52 -3.59 3.48
N VAL A 509 -12.41 -2.42 2.86
CA VAL A 509 -12.34 -1.15 3.57
C VAL A 509 -13.70 -0.48 3.41
N LEU A 510 -14.35 -0.14 4.53
CA LEU A 510 -15.66 0.52 4.49
C LEU A 510 -15.45 2.02 4.25
N HIS A 511 -15.95 2.54 3.13
CA HIS A 511 -15.96 3.97 2.81
C HIS A 511 -17.37 4.35 2.38
N THR A 512 -18.14 4.95 3.30
CA THR A 512 -19.57 5.20 3.07
C THR A 512 -19.89 6.16 1.93
N PRO A 513 -19.05 7.19 1.62
CA PRO A 513 -19.26 8.03 0.44
C PRO A 513 -19.23 7.27 -0.89
N SER A 514 -18.57 6.11 -0.92
CA SER A 514 -18.50 5.28 -2.12
C SER A 514 -19.65 4.28 -2.29
N LEU A 515 -20.51 4.14 -1.28
CA LEU A 515 -21.61 3.17 -1.32
C LEU A 515 -22.80 3.71 -2.13
N PRO A 516 -23.43 2.87 -2.98
CA PRO A 516 -24.73 3.19 -3.56
C PRO A 516 -25.78 3.44 -2.48
N GLN A 517 -26.77 4.28 -2.79
CA GLN A 517 -27.83 4.61 -1.84
C GLN A 517 -28.62 3.38 -1.35
N GLU A 518 -28.86 2.39 -2.23
CA GLU A 518 -29.50 1.13 -1.83
C GLU A 518 -28.68 0.38 -0.76
N THR A 519 -27.36 0.32 -0.91
CA THR A 519 -26.46 -0.31 0.07
C THR A 519 -26.45 0.45 1.40
N LEU A 520 -26.46 1.79 1.36
CA LEU A 520 -26.57 2.61 2.59
C LEU A 520 -27.87 2.31 3.34
N GLU A 521 -28.99 2.21 2.62
CA GLU A 521 -30.30 1.90 3.20
C GLU A 521 -30.36 0.47 3.79
N ASP A 522 -29.84 -0.52 3.06
CA ASP A 522 -29.80 -1.93 3.50
C ASP A 522 -29.00 -2.11 4.79
N TRP A 523 -27.86 -1.41 4.90
CA TRP A 523 -26.96 -1.49 6.05
C TRP A 523 -27.21 -0.43 7.12
N ARG A 524 -28.24 0.42 6.93
CA ARG A 524 -28.58 1.53 7.83
C ARG A 524 -27.42 2.48 8.08
N LEU A 525 -26.57 2.68 7.08
CA LEU A 525 -25.46 3.64 7.08
C LEU A 525 -25.93 4.98 6.49
N ALA A 526 -25.24 6.07 6.82
CA ALA A 526 -25.29 7.31 6.04
C ALA A 526 -24.03 7.51 5.23
N VAL A 527 -24.15 8.33 4.18
CA VAL A 527 -23.06 8.61 3.23
C VAL A 527 -21.83 9.19 3.94
N GLU A 528 -22.04 10.02 4.95
CA GLU A 528 -21.01 10.73 5.71
C GLU A 528 -20.44 9.95 6.91
N ASP A 529 -20.91 8.73 7.19
CA ASP A 529 -20.57 8.04 8.45
C ASP A 529 -19.06 7.86 8.66
N THR A 530 -18.32 7.39 7.64
CA THR A 530 -16.86 7.19 7.79
C THR A 530 -16.13 8.52 7.94
N ASP A 531 -16.50 9.53 7.15
CA ASP A 531 -15.82 10.83 7.09
C ASP A 531 -16.06 11.68 8.35
N VAL A 532 -17.20 11.51 9.01
CA VAL A 532 -17.52 12.20 10.27
C VAL A 532 -16.76 11.60 11.44
N VAL A 533 -16.47 10.29 11.42
CA VAL A 533 -15.88 9.62 12.59
C VAL A 533 -14.38 9.84 12.69
N THR A 534 -13.63 9.77 11.60
CA THR A 534 -12.16 9.93 11.59
C THR A 534 -11.66 9.95 10.14
N ASP A 535 -10.43 10.41 9.94
CA ASP A 535 -9.64 10.33 8.72
C ASP A 535 -9.18 8.90 8.37
N HIS A 536 -9.30 7.94 9.27
CA HIS A 536 -9.12 6.51 8.97
C HIS A 536 -10.42 5.83 8.58
N LEU A 537 -10.30 4.71 7.85
CA LEU A 537 -11.41 3.89 7.41
C LEU A 537 -11.42 2.53 8.13
N PRO A 538 -12.60 1.98 8.46
CA PRO A 538 -12.73 0.63 8.99
C PRO A 538 -12.16 -0.41 8.02
N VAL A 539 -11.16 -1.18 8.46
CA VAL A 539 -10.59 -2.30 7.71
C VAL A 539 -11.09 -3.62 8.28
N VAL A 540 -11.70 -4.44 7.43
CA VAL A 540 -12.36 -5.68 7.84
C VAL A 540 -11.75 -6.89 7.12
N ALA A 541 -11.53 -7.97 7.87
CA ALA A 541 -11.07 -9.25 7.33
C ALA A 541 -11.77 -10.42 8.03
N ASP A 542 -12.33 -11.35 7.24
CA ASP A 542 -12.89 -12.62 7.71
C ASP A 542 -11.82 -13.71 7.61
N LEU A 543 -11.43 -14.27 8.74
CA LEU A 543 -10.47 -15.37 8.81
C LEU A 543 -11.17 -16.72 8.65
N ILE A 544 -10.59 -17.57 7.81
CA ILE A 544 -10.96 -18.98 7.66
C ILE A 544 -9.81 -19.79 8.22
N LEU A 545 -10.03 -20.43 9.37
CA LEU A 545 -9.02 -21.27 10.01
C LEU A 545 -8.84 -22.56 9.20
N ARG A 546 -7.61 -22.86 8.76
CA ARG A 546 -7.34 -24.15 8.13
C ARG A 546 -7.28 -25.24 9.20
N ALA A 547 -8.08 -26.28 9.03
CA ALA A 547 -7.87 -27.52 9.77
C ALA A 547 -6.58 -28.17 9.27
N ASN A 548 -5.72 -28.65 10.16
CA ASN A 548 -4.56 -29.44 9.75
C ASN A 548 -5.03 -30.67 8.95
N SER A 549 -4.76 -30.70 7.64
CA SER A 549 -4.63 -31.98 6.93
C SER A 549 -3.34 -32.62 7.42
N GLU A 550 -3.45 -33.73 8.16
CA GLU A 550 -2.31 -34.54 8.60
C GLU A 550 -1.26 -34.66 7.46
N GLN A 551 -0.06 -34.10 7.67
CA GLN A 551 1.12 -34.40 6.85
C GLN A 551 1.87 -35.61 7.42
#